data_AF-A0A6L8HV96-F1
#
_entry.id   AF-A0A6L8HV96-F1
#
_cell.length_a   1.000
_cell.length_b   1.000
_cell.length_c   1.000
_cell.angle_alpha   90.00
_cell.angle_beta   90.00
_cell.angle_gamma   90.00
#
_symmetry.space_group_name_H-M   'P 1'
#
loop_
_entity.id
_entity.type
_entity.pdbx_description
1 polymer ?
#
loop_
_entity_poly.entity_id
_entity_poly.type
_entity_poly.pdbx_seq_one_letter_code
_entity_poly.pdbx_strand_id
1 'polypeptide(L)'
;MSARLEVRLDDERKQRLEQLGEAEGVPISEVVRRLIDDAWEEVMRARRIAAVERMAQLEVEDPPDPETLSRELEETYGPGGLS
;
A
#
# COMPACT_ATOMS: atom_id res chain seq x y z
N MET A 1 20.49 0.92 14.04
CA MET A 1 20.05 1.47 15.34
C MET A 1 18.71 0.86 15.69
N SER A 2 18.58 0.18 16.82
CA SER A 2 17.27 -0.24 17.32
C SER A 2 16.63 0.96 18.03
N ALA A 3 15.60 1.55 17.43
CA ALA A 3 14.83 2.61 18.06
C ALA A 3 13.74 1.97 18.93
N ARG A 4 13.83 2.12 20.25
CA ARG A 4 12.79 1.67 21.19
C ARG A 4 11.71 2.74 21.27
N LEU A 5 10.48 2.37 20.93
CA LEU A 5 9.30 3.22 21.09
C LEU A 5 8.61 2.89 22.41
N GLU A 6 8.27 3.91 23.19
CA GLU A 6 7.48 3.77 24.42
C GLU A 6 6.16 4.51 24.25
N VAL A 7 5.06 3.84 24.58
CA VAL A 7 3.70 4.36 24.42
C VAL A 7 3.00 4.30 25.76
N ARG A 8 2.32 5.38 26.13
CA ARG A 8 1.48 5.42 27.33
C ARG A 8 0.08 4.94 26.95
N LEU A 9 -0.39 3.93 27.66
CA LEU A 9 -1.75 3.40 27.53
C LEU A 9 -2.49 3.69 28.83
N ASP A 10 -3.79 3.92 28.74
CA ASP A 10 -4.64 3.89 29.92
C ASP A 10 -4.88 2.44 30.41
N ASP A 11 -5.43 2.33 31.61
CA ASP A 11 -5.63 1.05 32.29
C ASP A 11 -6.58 0.12 31.51
N GLU A 12 -7.56 0.67 30.82
CA GLU A 12 -8.51 -0.12 30.03
C GLU A 12 -7.82 -0.80 28.85
N ARG A 13 -7.04 -0.06 28.06
CA ARG A 13 -6.30 -0.66 26.92
C ARG A 13 -5.25 -1.65 27.42
N LYS A 14 -4.57 -1.32 28.51
CA LYS A 14 -3.60 -2.23 29.14
C LYS A 14 -4.26 -3.55 29.54
N GLN A 15 -5.41 -3.50 30.21
CA GLN A 15 -6.13 -4.70 30.65
C GLN A 15 -6.58 -5.57 29.47
N ARG A 16 -7.04 -4.96 28.37
CA ARG A 16 -7.41 -5.71 27.16
C ARG A 16 -6.22 -6.46 26.56
N LEU A 17 -5.05 -5.82 26.51
CA LEU A 17 -3.82 -6.46 26.02
C LEU A 17 -3.35 -7.61 26.92
N GLU A 18 -3.49 -7.46 28.24
CA GLU A 18 -3.21 -8.52 29.21
C GLU A 18 -4.12 -9.74 28.98
N GLN A 19 -5.43 -9.51 28.85
CA GLN A 19 -6.40 -10.58 28.61
C GLN A 19 -6.15 -11.33 27.28
N LEU A 20 -5.81 -10.60 26.21
CA LEU A 20 -5.43 -11.18 24.93
C LEU A 20 -4.16 -12.03 25.05
N GLY A 21 -3.14 -11.51 25.74
CA GLY A 21 -1.90 -12.25 25.97
C GLY A 21 -2.12 -13.54 26.78
N GLU A 22 -2.94 -13.48 27.82
CA GLU A 22 -3.34 -14.65 28.61
C GLU A 22 -4.10 -15.68 27.79
N ALA A 23 -5.08 -15.24 26.98
CA ALA A 23 -5.88 -16.13 26.13
C ALA A 23 -5.04 -16.84 25.06
N GLU A 24 -4.04 -16.16 24.51
CA GLU A 24 -3.15 -16.69 23.47
C GLU A 24 -1.88 -17.37 24.02
N GLY A 25 -1.61 -17.25 25.32
CA GLY A 25 -0.39 -17.76 25.94
C GLY A 25 0.89 -17.04 25.50
N VAL A 26 0.81 -15.75 25.17
CA VAL A 26 1.92 -14.93 24.65
C VAL A 26 2.09 -13.63 25.44
N PRO A 27 3.28 -13.03 25.49
CA PRO A 27 3.48 -11.76 26.18
C PRO A 27 2.77 -10.60 25.45
N ILE A 28 2.40 -9.56 26.21
CA ILE A 28 1.77 -8.32 25.68
C ILE A 28 2.53 -7.75 24.47
N SER A 29 3.87 -7.76 24.50
CA SER A 29 4.66 -7.23 23.38
C SER A 29 4.41 -7.97 22.06
N GLU A 30 4.11 -9.26 22.13
CA GLU A 30 3.80 -10.07 20.95
C GLU A 30 2.40 -9.74 20.42
N VAL A 31 1.41 -9.62 21.32
CA VAL A 31 0.06 -9.15 20.97
C VAL A 31 0.14 -7.81 20.27
N VAL A 32 0.88 -6.85 20.83
CA VAL A 32 1.03 -5.50 20.26
C VAL A 32 1.66 -5.55 18.87
N ARG A 33 2.70 -6.38 18.66
CA ARG A 33 3.33 -6.51 17.33
C ARG A 33 2.34 -7.03 16.29
N ARG A 34 1.62 -8.10 16.61
CA ARG A 34 0.61 -8.66 15.70
C ARG A 34 -0.48 -7.66 15.35
N LEU A 35 -1.01 -6.97 16.36
CA LEU A 35 -2.02 -5.93 16.13
C LEU A 35 -1.51 -4.79 15.24
N ILE A 36 -0.23 -4.41 15.35
CA ILE A 36 0.39 -3.41 14.47
C ILE A 36 0.50 -3.95 13.04
N ASP A 37 0.96 -5.20 12.88
CA ASP A 37 1.12 -5.82 11.56
C ASP A 37 -0.23 -5.99 10.85
N ASP A 38 -1.24 -6.45 11.57
CA ASP A 38 -2.62 -6.61 11.06
C ASP A 38 -3.23 -5.27 10.65
N ALA A 39 -3.12 -4.25 11.52
CA ALA A 39 -3.62 -2.91 11.22
C ALA A 39 -2.88 -2.28 10.03
N TRP A 40 -1.57 -2.52 9.90
CA TRP A 40 -0.80 -2.05 8.77
C TRP A 40 -1.25 -2.70 7.46
N GLU A 41 -1.43 -4.03 7.44
CA GLU A 41 -1.91 -4.73 6.26
C GLU A 41 -3.32 -4.31 5.86
N GLU A 42 -4.21 -4.05 6.81
CA GLU A 42 -5.55 -3.52 6.54
C GLU A 42 -5.47 -2.16 5.83
N VAL A 43 -4.70 -1.21 6.40
CA VAL A 43 -4.50 0.12 5.81
C VAL A 43 -3.87 0.03 4.43
N MET A 44 -2.85 -0.81 4.26
CA MET A 44 -2.16 -0.99 2.97
C MET A 44 -3.06 -1.66 1.94
N ARG A 45 -3.90 -2.61 2.34
CA ARG A 45 -4.91 -3.22 1.46
C ARG A 45 -5.91 -2.18 0.97
N ALA A 46 -6.44 -1.33 1.86
CA ALA A 46 -7.35 -0.26 1.48
C ALA A 46 -6.70 0.71 0.47
N ARG A 47 -5.43 1.08 0.70
CA ARG A 47 -4.66 1.92 -0.23
C ARG A 47 -4.46 1.26 -1.60
N ARG A 48 -4.14 -0.04 -1.63
CA ARG A 48 -3.98 -0.81 -2.87
C ARG A 48 -5.28 -0.83 -3.67
N ILE A 49 -6.42 -1.09 -3.03
CA ILE A 49 -7.73 -1.08 -3.67
C ILE A 49 -8.02 0.30 -4.27
N ALA A 50 -7.87 1.37 -3.49
CA ALA A 50 -8.09 2.74 -3.97
C ALA A 50 -7.15 3.14 -5.12
N ALA A 51 -5.93 2.57 -5.19
CA ALA A 51 -5.04 2.76 -6.33
C ALA A 51 -5.55 2.03 -7.57
N VAL A 52 -5.98 0.77 -7.43
CA VAL A 52 -6.55 -0.01 -8.54
C VAL A 52 -7.82 0.64 -9.07
N GLU A 53 -8.71 1.14 -8.21
CA GLU A 53 -9.92 1.85 -8.62
C GLU A 53 -9.59 3.11 -9.43
N ARG A 54 -8.59 3.89 -8.99
CA ARG A 54 -8.11 5.04 -9.76
C ARG A 54 -7.55 4.62 -11.12
N MET A 55 -6.77 3.55 -11.17
CA MET A 55 -6.23 3.04 -12.45
C MET A 55 -7.34 2.55 -13.38
N ALA A 56 -8.38 1.89 -12.86
CA ALA A 56 -9.51 1.40 -13.64
C ALA A 56 -10.39 2.55 -14.17
N GLN A 57 -10.42 3.68 -13.46
CA GLN A 57 -11.12 4.91 -13.88
C GLN A 57 -10.31 5.75 -14.87
N LEU A 58 -9.00 5.48 -15.03
CA LEU A 58 -8.25 6.08 -16.12
C LEU A 58 -8.77 5.42 -17.39
N GLU A 59 -9.51 6.19 -18.19
CA GLU A 59 -9.74 5.86 -19.59
C GLU A 59 -8.36 5.85 -20.26
N VAL A 60 -7.81 4.65 -20.40
CA VAL A 60 -6.66 4.41 -21.26
C VAL A 60 -7.22 4.56 -22.67
N GLU A 61 -6.87 5.64 -23.36
CA GLU A 61 -7.13 5.75 -24.79
C GLU A 61 -6.51 4.52 -25.46
N ASP A 62 -7.32 3.84 -26.29
CA ASP A 62 -6.80 2.75 -27.10
C ASP A 62 -5.62 3.29 -27.91
N PRO A 63 -4.45 2.61 -27.86
CA PRO A 63 -3.32 3.07 -28.65
C PRO A 63 -3.73 3.09 -30.12
N PRO A 64 -3.34 4.14 -30.88
CA PRO A 64 -3.60 4.19 -32.31
C PRO A 64 -3.01 2.95 -32.99
N ASP A 65 -3.54 2.61 -34.16
CA ASP A 65 -2.97 1.55 -34.97
C ASP A 65 -1.48 1.85 -35.28
N PRO A 66 -0.65 0.82 -35.54
CA PRO A 66 0.79 1.00 -35.72
C PRO A 66 1.18 2.00 -36.81
N GLU A 67 0.37 2.14 -37.85
CA GLU A 67 0.64 3.06 -38.97
C GLU A 67 0.37 4.51 -38.56
N THR A 68 -0.73 4.72 -37.84
CA THR A 68 -1.10 6.02 -37.27
C THR A 68 -0.06 6.47 -36.23
N LEU A 69 0.36 5.58 -35.32
CA LEU A 69 1.40 5.87 -34.33
C LEU A 69 2.74 6.25 -34.99
N SER A 70 3.15 5.49 -36.02
CA SER A 70 4.41 5.75 -36.73
C SER A 70 4.40 7.13 -37.39
N ARG A 71 3.27 7.52 -37.98
CA ARG A 71 3.09 8.84 -38.59
C ARG A 71 3.16 9.97 -37.56
N GLU A 72 2.45 9.85 -36.44
CA GLU A 72 2.45 10.86 -35.39
C GLU A 72 3.85 11.07 -34.78
N LEU A 73 4.61 9.97 -34.62
CA LEU A 73 6.00 10.03 -34.13
C LEU A 73 6.94 10.69 -35.14
N GLU A 74 6.82 10.37 -36.42
CA GLU A 74 7.60 11.02 -37.48
C GLU A 74 7.25 12.51 -37.62
N GLU A 75 5.97 12.89 -37.46
CA GLU A 75 5.54 14.29 -37.49
C GLU A 75 6.07 15.08 -36.29
N THR A 76 6.15 14.47 -35.12
CA THR A 76 6.59 15.14 -33.88
C THR A 76 8.11 15.23 -33.75
N TYR A 77 8.84 14.17 -34.13
CA TYR A 77 10.29 14.06 -33.88
C TYR A 77 11.15 13.98 -35.14
N GLY A 78 10.53 13.95 -36.32
CA GLY A 78 11.22 13.75 -37.60
C GLY A 78 11.59 12.29 -37.86
N PRO A 79 12.00 11.97 -39.11
CA PRO A 79 12.37 10.60 -39.49
C PRO A 79 13.62 10.14 -38.73
N GLY A 80 13.51 9.03 -37.99
CA GLY A 80 14.62 8.42 -37.25
C GLY A 80 14.87 8.96 -35.83
N GLY A 81 13.91 9.66 -35.22
CA GLY A 81 14.05 10.31 -33.89
C GLY A 81 14.21 9.40 -32.66
N LEU A 82 14.37 8.09 -32.83
CA LEU A 82 14.76 7.15 -31.77
C LEU A 82 16.12 6.55 -32.12
N SER A 83 17.18 7.33 -31.94
CA SER A 83 18.58 6.89 -31.94
C SER A 83 19.23 7.19 -30.60
#